data_AF-A0A1G2N181-F1
#
_entry.id   AF-A0A1G2N181-F1
#
_cell.length_a   1.000
_cell.length_b   1.000
_cell.length_c   1.000
_cell.angle_alpha   90.00
_cell.angle_beta   90.00
_cell.angle_gamma   90.00
#
_symmetry.space_group_name_H-M   'P 1'
#
loop_
_entity.id
_entity.type
_entity.pdbx_description
1 polymer ?
#
loop_
_entity_poly.entity_id
_entity_poly.type
_entity_poly.pdbx_seq_one_letter_code
_entity_poly.pdbx_strand_id
1 'polypeptide(L)'
;MVAYSKKLIIFDLDGTLGRSKCPLDPEIGKLLQKLIAIKKVAIISGGGYPQFQTQILNAFPVGENNFSNLFLVPTSGTRLYTWRGTWNEQYAEHLSPKEKEKIMTSLNSALKQADYIQPTRVYGTIIEDRGSQITFSALGQQAPIAEKVAWDPTRKKRENIVSFLQPKIPEFDVRVGGSTSIDITKKGVNKAYGIRKLEEFLHMTPDDIVFVGDALFPGGNDYPAKATGVDCISVKNPEETKTLIRSWLAE
;
A
#
# COMPACT_ATOMS: atom_id res chain seq x y z
N MET A 1 -25.40 -1.15 -2.63
CA MET A 1 -25.54 -2.22 -3.67
C MET A 1 -24.25 -2.98 -4.00
N VAL A 2 -23.23 -2.41 -4.69
CA VAL A 2 -22.08 -3.22 -5.19
C VAL A 2 -21.28 -3.94 -4.10
N ALA A 3 -21.02 -3.33 -2.94
CA ALA A 3 -20.19 -3.97 -1.90
C ALA A 3 -20.96 -4.88 -0.92
N TYR A 4 -22.28 -4.73 -0.81
CA TYR A 4 -23.07 -5.54 0.13
C TYR A 4 -23.11 -7.02 -0.28
N SER A 5 -23.14 -7.30 -1.58
CA SER A 5 -23.04 -8.67 -2.10
C SER A 5 -21.62 -9.25 -2.03
N LYS A 6 -20.59 -8.41 -1.85
CA LYS A 6 -19.19 -8.85 -1.82
C LYS A 6 -18.84 -9.49 -0.49
N LYS A 7 -17.96 -10.48 -0.53
CA LYS A 7 -17.46 -11.21 0.64
C LYS A 7 -16.19 -10.60 1.20
N LEU A 8 -15.37 -9.98 0.33
CA LEU A 8 -14.12 -9.32 0.70
C LEU A 8 -14.08 -7.90 0.14
N ILE A 9 -13.70 -6.97 1.00
CA ILE A 9 -13.44 -5.59 0.63
C ILE A 9 -11.94 -5.34 0.79
N ILE A 10 -11.27 -4.90 -0.26
CA ILE A 10 -9.85 -4.60 -0.27
C ILE A 10 -9.69 -3.08 -0.36
N PHE A 11 -9.00 -2.48 0.60
CA PHE A 11 -8.67 -1.06 0.57
C PHE A 11 -7.18 -0.86 0.30
N ASP A 12 -6.85 0.09 -0.56
CA ASP A 12 -5.58 0.79 -0.44
C ASP A 12 -5.47 1.54 0.91
N LEU A 13 -4.24 1.85 1.32
CA LEU A 13 -3.95 2.63 2.52
C LEU A 13 -3.76 4.12 2.24
N ASP A 14 -2.76 4.48 1.44
CA ASP A 14 -2.22 5.84 1.33
C ASP A 14 -2.97 6.65 0.26
N GLY A 15 -3.82 7.59 0.68
CA GLY A 15 -4.73 8.33 -0.20
C GLY A 15 -6.18 7.82 -0.08
N THR A 16 -6.32 6.56 0.35
CA THR A 16 -7.61 5.86 0.45
C THR A 16 -8.14 5.77 1.88
N LEU A 17 -7.49 5.05 2.79
CA LEU A 17 -7.91 4.96 4.19
C LEU A 17 -7.32 6.09 5.04
N GLY A 18 -6.10 6.52 4.70
CA GLY A 18 -5.36 7.54 5.44
C GLY A 18 -4.57 8.45 4.53
N ARG A 19 -4.04 9.54 5.09
CA ARG A 19 -3.07 10.37 4.38
C ARG A 19 -1.73 9.64 4.29
N SER A 20 -0.96 9.87 3.22
CA SER A 20 0.25 9.10 2.95
C SER A 20 1.20 9.05 4.14
N LYS A 21 1.48 7.83 4.61
CA LYS A 21 2.30 7.51 5.77
C LYS A 21 1.91 8.20 7.09
N CYS A 22 0.64 8.48 7.31
CA CYS A 22 0.12 9.07 8.56
C CYS A 22 -0.73 8.05 9.33
N PRO A 23 -0.83 8.15 10.66
CA PRO A 23 -1.80 7.38 11.43
C PRO A 23 -3.21 7.56 10.86
N LEU A 24 -3.98 6.47 10.83
CA LEU A 24 -5.38 6.54 10.41
C LEU A 24 -6.17 7.39 11.40
N ASP A 25 -7.13 8.12 10.86
CA ASP A 25 -8.06 8.89 11.67
C ASP A 25 -8.88 7.94 12.59
N PRO A 26 -9.11 8.28 13.86
CA PRO A 26 -9.85 7.41 14.79
C PRO A 26 -11.25 7.04 14.29
N GLU A 27 -11.88 7.87 13.45
CA GLU A 27 -13.16 7.53 12.86
C GLU A 27 -13.05 6.40 11.83
N ILE A 28 -12.01 6.40 10.99
CA ILE A 28 -11.71 5.27 10.10
C ILE A 28 -11.53 3.99 10.91
N GLY A 29 -10.79 4.04 12.01
CA GLY A 29 -10.62 2.88 12.89
C GLY A 29 -11.94 2.34 13.44
N LYS A 30 -12.86 3.23 13.87
CA LYS A 30 -14.22 2.85 14.31
C LYS A 30 -15.05 2.24 13.16
N LEU A 31 -14.96 2.80 11.96
CA LEU A 31 -15.68 2.32 10.78
C LEU A 31 -15.15 0.95 10.34
N LEU A 32 -13.82 0.76 10.32
CA LEU A 32 -13.20 -0.53 10.05
C LEU A 32 -13.58 -1.57 11.11
N GLN A 33 -13.61 -1.21 12.40
CA GLN A 33 -14.05 -2.12 13.47
C GLN A 33 -15.47 -2.63 13.25
N LYS A 34 -16.39 -1.76 12.83
CA LYS A 34 -17.76 -2.16 12.48
C LYS A 34 -17.80 -3.02 11.23
N LEU A 35 -17.01 -2.69 10.21
CA LEU A 35 -17.00 -3.40 8.94
C LEU A 35 -16.43 -4.81 9.07
N ILE A 36 -15.34 -5.00 9.81
CA ILE A 36 -14.74 -6.34 10.04
C ILE A 36 -15.63 -7.26 10.87
N ALA A 37 -16.60 -6.71 11.62
CA ALA A 37 -17.57 -7.51 12.35
C ALA A 37 -18.55 -8.26 11.41
N ILE A 38 -18.74 -7.77 10.18
CA ILE A 38 -19.74 -8.31 9.24
C ILE A 38 -19.15 -8.77 7.90
N LYS A 39 -17.93 -8.35 7.54
CA LYS A 39 -17.27 -8.67 6.26
C LYS A 39 -15.79 -8.95 6.45
N LYS A 40 -15.19 -9.70 5.51
CA LYS A 40 -13.73 -9.75 5.40
C LYS A 40 -13.23 -8.43 4.82
N VAL A 41 -12.15 -7.91 5.39
CA VAL A 41 -11.50 -6.68 4.95
C VAL A 41 -10.02 -6.95 4.78
N ALA A 42 -9.45 -6.62 3.63
CA ALA A 42 -8.02 -6.56 3.44
C ALA A 42 -7.55 -5.11 3.28
N ILE A 43 -6.39 -4.79 3.84
CA ILE A 43 -5.71 -3.53 3.59
C ILE A 43 -4.42 -3.87 2.85
N ILE A 44 -4.24 -3.32 1.67
CA ILE A 44 -3.08 -3.54 0.80
C ILE A 44 -2.32 -2.23 0.56
N SER A 45 -1.00 -2.27 0.74
CA SER A 45 -0.16 -1.08 0.54
C SER A 45 1.25 -1.49 0.15
N GLY A 46 2.00 -0.57 -0.46
CA GLY A 46 3.45 -0.69 -0.58
C GLY A 46 4.15 -0.67 0.79
N GLY A 47 3.51 -0.11 1.83
CA GLY A 47 4.04 -0.02 3.18
C GLY A 47 4.51 -1.35 3.78
N GLY A 48 5.54 -1.30 4.63
CA GLY A 48 6.01 -2.47 5.38
C GLY A 48 5.12 -2.78 6.59
N TYR A 49 5.25 -3.96 7.18
CA TYR A 49 4.44 -4.35 8.36
C TYR A 49 4.51 -3.37 9.55
N PRO A 50 5.67 -2.78 9.91
CA PRO A 50 5.72 -1.74 10.96
C PRO A 50 4.86 -0.51 10.65
N GLN A 51 4.70 -0.16 9.37
CA GLN A 51 3.79 0.90 8.93
C GLN A 51 2.34 0.53 9.21
N PHE A 52 1.95 -0.72 8.94
CA PHE A 52 0.61 -1.21 9.23
C PHE A 52 0.31 -1.18 10.73
N GLN A 53 1.26 -1.60 11.56
CA GLN A 53 1.08 -1.56 13.02
C GLN A 53 0.84 -0.13 13.51
N THR A 54 1.69 0.80 13.08
CA THR A 54 1.62 2.19 13.56
C THR A 54 0.46 2.99 12.98
N GLN A 55 0.07 2.74 11.72
CA GLN A 55 -0.97 3.53 11.06
C GLN A 55 -2.36 2.95 11.25
N ILE A 56 -2.49 1.63 11.10
CA ILE A 56 -3.79 0.97 11.05
C ILE A 56 -4.18 0.48 12.44
N LEU A 57 -3.34 -0.39 13.04
CA LEU A 57 -3.72 -1.09 14.27
C LEU A 57 -3.92 -0.13 15.45
N ASN A 58 -3.12 0.94 15.52
CA ASN A 58 -3.25 1.97 16.55
C ASN A 58 -4.51 2.85 16.42
N ALA A 59 -5.19 2.84 15.26
CA ALA A 59 -6.39 3.64 15.06
C ALA A 59 -7.68 2.94 15.50
N PHE A 60 -7.63 1.62 15.70
CA PHE A 60 -8.78 0.89 16.22
C PHE A 60 -9.09 1.31 17.66
N PRO A 61 -10.37 1.31 18.07
CA PRO A 61 -10.75 1.61 19.45
C PRO A 61 -10.01 0.72 20.46
N VAL A 62 -9.68 1.28 21.62
CA VAL A 62 -9.05 0.53 22.71
C VAL A 62 -10.04 -0.53 23.22
N GLY A 63 -9.60 -1.79 23.28
CA GLY A 63 -10.40 -2.93 23.73
C GLY A 63 -9.93 -4.26 23.13
N GLU A 64 -10.62 -5.35 23.47
CA GLU A 64 -10.42 -6.65 22.84
C GLU A 64 -11.02 -6.65 21.42
N ASN A 65 -10.20 -6.25 20.45
CA ASN A 65 -10.59 -6.30 19.05
C ASN A 65 -10.34 -7.70 18.48
N ASN A 66 -11.38 -8.30 17.90
CA ASN A 66 -11.23 -9.50 17.09
C ASN A 66 -10.94 -9.11 15.64
N PHE A 67 -9.70 -9.32 15.21
CA PHE A 67 -9.24 -9.03 13.84
C PHE A 67 -9.32 -10.24 12.90
N SER A 68 -10.06 -11.31 13.23
CA SER A 68 -10.12 -12.54 12.43
C SER A 68 -10.56 -12.32 10.98
N ASN A 69 -11.30 -11.25 10.71
CA ASN A 69 -11.75 -10.83 9.39
C ASN A 69 -10.87 -9.75 8.74
N LEU A 70 -9.79 -9.32 9.40
CA LEU A 70 -8.86 -8.31 8.88
C LEU A 70 -7.58 -8.97 8.36
N PHE A 71 -7.25 -8.69 7.11
CA PHE A 71 -6.06 -9.18 6.42
C PHE A 71 -5.13 -8.00 6.15
N LEU A 72 -3.87 -8.11 6.59
CA LEU A 72 -2.87 -7.07 6.32
C LEU A 72 -1.95 -7.55 5.20
N VAL A 73 -1.87 -6.77 4.14
CA VAL A 73 -1.21 -7.13 2.88
C VAL A 73 -0.12 -6.10 2.56
N PRO A 74 0.99 -6.08 3.33
CA PRO A 74 2.08 -5.16 3.10
C PRO A 74 2.84 -5.48 1.81
N THR A 75 3.69 -4.53 1.41
CA THR A 75 4.60 -4.66 0.26
C THR A 75 3.92 -5.19 -1.01
N SER A 76 2.74 -4.64 -1.31
CA SER A 76 1.87 -4.99 -2.44
C SER A 76 1.51 -6.48 -2.55
N GLY A 77 1.40 -7.18 -1.41
CA GLY A 77 1.00 -8.59 -1.36
C GLY A 77 2.12 -9.62 -1.51
N THR A 78 3.37 -9.20 -1.34
CA THR A 78 4.49 -10.15 -1.14
C THR A 78 4.54 -10.71 0.28
N ARG A 79 3.69 -10.19 1.16
CA ARG A 79 3.55 -10.61 2.54
C ARG A 79 2.06 -10.57 2.90
N LEU A 80 1.63 -11.50 3.76
CA LEU A 80 0.25 -11.56 4.25
C LEU A 80 0.26 -11.86 5.74
N TYR A 81 -0.51 -11.12 6.51
CA TYR A 81 -0.73 -11.36 7.93
C TYR A 81 -2.20 -11.60 8.22
N THR A 82 -2.46 -12.58 9.09
CA THR A 82 -3.80 -12.91 9.58
C THR A 82 -3.82 -12.91 11.10
N TRP A 83 -5.01 -12.70 11.68
CA TRP A 83 -5.20 -12.73 13.11
C TRP A 83 -5.66 -14.11 13.59
N ARG A 84 -4.96 -14.68 14.57
CA ARG A 84 -5.33 -15.90 15.30
C ARG A 84 -5.10 -15.72 16.80
N GLY A 85 -5.68 -14.65 17.37
CA GLY A 85 -5.37 -14.17 18.73
C GLY A 85 -4.09 -13.33 18.81
N THR A 86 -3.19 -13.50 17.83
CA THR A 86 -2.07 -12.60 17.52
C THR A 86 -1.91 -12.47 16.01
N TRP A 87 -1.14 -11.48 15.55
CA TRP A 87 -0.80 -11.34 14.13
C TRP A 87 0.24 -12.37 13.70
N ASN A 88 -0.10 -13.17 12.70
CA ASN A 88 0.73 -14.25 12.17
C ASN A 88 1.03 -14.02 10.70
N GLU A 89 2.32 -13.99 10.34
CA GLU A 89 2.77 -13.94 8.96
C GLU A 89 2.52 -15.28 8.26
N GLN A 90 1.68 -15.28 7.23
CA GLN A 90 1.35 -16.49 6.48
C GLN A 90 2.41 -16.83 5.43
N TYR A 91 2.99 -15.80 4.81
CA TYR A 91 4.11 -15.92 3.89
C TYR A 91 4.88 -14.60 3.78
N ALA A 92 6.14 -14.70 3.36
CA ALA A 92 6.98 -13.57 3.00
C ALA A 92 7.89 -13.89 1.82
N GLU A 93 7.77 -13.14 0.73
CA GLU A 93 8.51 -13.38 -0.51
C GLU A 93 9.73 -12.47 -0.62
N HIS A 94 10.75 -12.77 0.18
CA HIS A 94 11.93 -11.93 0.30
C HIS A 94 12.72 -11.78 -1.00
N LEU A 95 13.31 -10.60 -1.16
CA LEU A 95 14.43 -10.37 -2.06
C LEU A 95 15.67 -11.04 -1.46
N SER A 96 16.42 -11.74 -2.30
CA SER A 96 17.73 -12.29 -1.93
C SER A 96 18.74 -11.15 -1.67
N PRO A 97 19.82 -11.42 -0.92
CA PRO A 97 20.85 -10.42 -0.66
C PRO A 97 21.44 -9.82 -1.95
N LYS A 98 21.65 -10.63 -2.99
CA LYS A 98 22.16 -10.19 -4.29
C LYS A 98 21.20 -9.27 -5.02
N GLU A 99 19.89 -9.57 -4.99
CA GLU A 99 18.86 -8.70 -5.58
C GLU A 99 18.85 -7.35 -4.85
N LYS A 100 18.90 -7.35 -3.52
CA LYS A 100 18.94 -6.13 -2.70
C LYS A 100 20.15 -5.27 -3.02
N GLU A 101 21.34 -5.85 -3.07
CA GLU A 101 22.58 -5.14 -3.42
C GLU A 101 22.49 -4.48 -4.81
N LYS A 102 21.99 -5.23 -5.80
CA LYS A 102 21.80 -4.71 -7.17
C LYS A 102 20.82 -3.55 -7.20
N ILE A 103 19.68 -3.67 -6.51
CA ILE A 103 18.66 -2.62 -6.42
C ILE A 103 19.26 -1.37 -5.77
N MET A 104 19.92 -1.51 -4.61
CA MET A 104 20.50 -0.39 -3.87
C MET A 104 21.55 0.35 -4.70
N THR A 105 22.45 -0.39 -5.37
CA THR A 105 23.49 0.19 -6.23
C THR A 105 22.88 0.92 -7.43
N SER A 106 21.89 0.31 -8.07
CA SER A 106 21.22 0.90 -9.24
C SER A 106 20.38 2.12 -8.87
N LEU A 107 19.69 2.09 -7.73
CA LEU A 107 18.92 3.21 -7.18
C LEU A 107 19.83 4.39 -6.89
N ASN A 108 20.96 4.18 -6.18
CA ASN A 108 21.92 5.24 -5.93
C ASN A 108 22.50 5.85 -7.23
N SER A 109 22.75 5.02 -8.25
CA SER A 109 23.15 5.49 -9.58
C SER A 109 22.06 6.35 -10.24
N ALA A 110 20.81 5.88 -10.21
CA ALA A 110 19.67 6.58 -10.81
C ALA A 110 19.36 7.91 -10.11
N LEU A 111 19.45 7.97 -8.78
CA LEU A 111 19.28 9.20 -8.01
C LEU A 111 20.30 10.27 -8.44
N LYS A 112 21.56 9.89 -8.66
CA LYS A 112 22.59 10.81 -9.18
C LYS A 112 22.29 11.29 -10.60
N GLN A 113 21.84 10.39 -11.48
CA GLN A 113 21.51 10.74 -12.88
C GLN A 113 20.26 11.60 -13.01
N ALA A 114 19.32 11.44 -12.07
CA ALA A 114 18.10 12.22 -12.01
C ALA A 114 18.30 13.60 -11.33
N ASP A 115 19.53 13.98 -11.02
CA ASP A 115 19.89 15.17 -10.24
C ASP A 115 19.09 15.29 -8.94
N TYR A 116 18.81 14.15 -8.29
CA TYR A 116 18.16 14.17 -6.99
C TYR A 116 19.13 14.75 -5.95
N ILE A 117 18.76 15.92 -5.42
CA ILE A 117 19.45 16.56 -4.32
C ILE A 117 18.76 16.14 -3.03
N GLN A 118 19.49 15.42 -2.17
CA GLN A 118 18.98 15.08 -0.85
C GLN A 118 18.71 16.36 -0.06
N PRO A 119 17.50 16.52 0.53
CA PRO A 119 17.19 17.67 1.36
C PRO A 119 18.15 17.79 2.55
N THR A 120 18.43 19.02 2.98
CA THR A 120 19.22 19.27 4.20
C THR A 120 18.56 18.65 5.44
N ARG A 121 17.22 18.65 5.48
CA ARG A 121 16.43 18.00 6.52
C ARG A 121 15.79 16.72 6.00
N VAL A 122 16.15 15.60 6.61
CA VAL A 122 15.62 14.27 6.31
C VAL A 122 14.94 13.71 7.54
N TYR A 123 13.80 13.05 7.35
CA TYR A 123 12.99 12.51 8.43
C TYR A 123 13.01 10.97 8.42
N GLY A 124 13.87 10.38 9.26
CA GLY A 124 14.13 8.94 9.26
C GLY A 124 15.01 8.50 8.09
N THR A 125 14.92 7.24 7.68
CA THR A 125 15.72 6.69 6.57
C THR A 125 15.15 7.08 5.21
N ILE A 126 16.01 7.32 4.23
CA ILE A 126 15.58 7.61 2.83
C ILE A 126 15.27 6.31 2.10
N ILE A 127 16.12 5.30 2.28
CA ILE A 127 15.94 3.98 1.68
C ILE A 127 15.66 2.98 2.80
N GLU A 128 14.58 2.22 2.64
CA GLU A 128 14.14 1.22 3.60
C GLU A 128 14.06 -0.15 2.91
N ASP A 129 14.68 -1.16 3.51
CA ASP A 129 14.54 -2.56 3.12
C ASP A 129 13.41 -3.20 3.94
N ARG A 130 12.34 -3.62 3.27
CA ARG A 130 11.15 -4.24 3.87
C ARG A 130 11.17 -5.77 3.76
N GLY A 131 12.31 -6.35 3.37
CA GLY A 131 12.50 -7.77 3.12
C GLY A 131 12.16 -8.15 1.68
N SER A 132 10.91 -7.96 1.27
CA SER A 132 10.40 -8.27 -0.09
C SER A 132 10.34 -7.05 -1.03
N GLN A 133 10.66 -5.87 -0.51
CA GLN A 133 10.59 -4.60 -1.24
C GLN A 133 11.67 -3.66 -0.73
N ILE A 134 12.33 -2.94 -1.63
CA ILE A 134 13.13 -1.76 -1.29
C ILE A 134 12.29 -0.52 -1.55
N THR A 135 12.27 0.43 -0.62
CA THR A 135 11.49 1.66 -0.75
C THR A 135 12.37 2.89 -0.57
N PHE A 136 12.42 3.72 -1.60
CA PHE A 136 12.94 5.07 -1.51
C PHE A 136 11.84 6.05 -1.05
N SER A 137 12.19 7.03 -0.23
CA SER A 137 11.34 8.16 0.15
C SER A 137 12.20 9.43 0.17
N ALA A 138 11.95 10.36 -0.75
CA ALA A 138 12.83 11.50 -1.01
C ALA A 138 13.05 12.45 0.18
N LEU A 139 12.11 12.51 1.13
CA LEU A 139 12.25 13.32 2.34
C LEU A 139 12.55 12.46 3.59
N GLY A 140 12.76 11.15 3.42
CA GLY A 140 12.76 10.16 4.49
C GLY A 140 11.38 9.54 4.75
N GLN A 141 11.34 8.39 5.43
CA GLN A 141 10.08 7.65 5.69
C GLN A 141 9.10 8.40 6.60
N GLN A 142 9.58 9.30 7.45
CA GLN A 142 8.83 9.95 8.54
C GLN A 142 8.52 11.42 8.25
N ALA A 143 8.68 11.87 7.01
CA ALA A 143 8.51 13.28 6.66
C ALA A 143 7.08 13.79 6.91
N PRO A 144 6.90 15.05 7.37
CA PRO A 144 5.59 15.67 7.54
C PRO A 144 4.79 15.69 6.25
N ILE A 145 3.47 15.54 6.35
CA ILE A 145 2.59 15.46 5.17
C ILE A 145 2.67 16.70 4.27
N ALA A 146 2.76 17.90 4.86
CA ALA A 146 2.85 19.15 4.11
C ALA A 146 4.10 19.19 3.21
N GLU A 147 5.24 18.73 3.74
CA GLU A 147 6.49 18.68 2.96
C GLU A 147 6.43 17.58 1.89
N LYS A 148 5.88 16.41 2.22
CA LYS A 148 5.72 15.31 1.26
C LYS A 148 4.86 15.70 0.06
N VAL A 149 3.72 16.36 0.30
CA VAL A 149 2.81 16.82 -0.75
C VAL A 149 3.44 17.92 -1.61
N ALA A 150 4.19 18.84 -0.99
CA ALA A 150 4.86 19.93 -1.69
C ALA A 150 6.06 19.47 -2.54
N TRP A 151 6.69 18.35 -2.20
CA TRP A 151 7.96 17.95 -2.83
C TRP A 151 7.81 17.54 -4.31
N ASP A 152 6.80 16.73 -4.65
CA ASP A 152 6.57 16.25 -6.02
C ASP A 152 5.08 16.13 -6.36
N PRO A 153 4.33 17.25 -6.36
CA PRO A 153 2.88 17.27 -6.53
C PRO A 153 2.45 16.74 -7.91
N THR A 154 3.33 16.84 -8.91
CA THR A 154 3.06 16.40 -10.29
C THR A 154 3.64 15.01 -10.61
N ARG A 155 4.26 14.31 -9.65
CA ARG A 155 4.97 13.03 -9.84
C ARG A 155 6.21 13.04 -10.74
N LYS A 156 6.43 14.12 -11.50
CA LYS A 156 7.55 14.29 -12.45
C LYS A 156 8.93 14.00 -11.85
N LYS A 157 9.19 14.37 -10.59
CA LYS A 157 10.52 14.12 -9.98
C LYS A 157 10.74 12.61 -9.79
N ARG A 158 9.74 11.90 -9.28
CA ARG A 158 9.82 10.44 -9.11
C ARG A 158 9.83 9.73 -10.44
N GLU A 159 9.03 10.16 -11.40
CA GLU A 159 9.02 9.59 -12.76
C GLU A 159 10.38 9.75 -13.45
N ASN A 160 11.08 10.88 -13.27
CA ASN A 160 12.45 11.07 -13.75
C ASN A 160 13.44 10.08 -13.12
N ILE A 161 13.37 9.87 -11.80
CA ILE A 161 14.20 8.87 -11.11
C ILE A 161 13.91 7.46 -11.66
N VAL A 162 12.64 7.12 -11.83
CA VAL A 162 12.21 5.83 -12.39
C VAL A 162 12.73 5.63 -13.81
N SER A 163 12.75 6.65 -14.67
CA SER A 163 13.26 6.51 -16.04
C SER A 163 14.75 6.19 -16.11
N PHE A 164 15.56 6.62 -15.13
CA PHE A 164 16.97 6.21 -15.04
C PHE A 164 17.15 4.86 -14.34
N LEU A 165 16.25 4.51 -13.42
CA LEU A 165 16.35 3.29 -12.62
C LEU A 165 15.90 2.04 -13.37
N GLN A 166 14.71 2.08 -13.98
CA GLN A 166 14.08 0.91 -14.60
C GLN A 166 14.96 0.19 -15.63
N PRO A 167 15.71 0.89 -16.53
CA PRO A 167 16.60 0.23 -17.48
C PRO A 167 17.79 -0.50 -16.84
N LYS A 168 18.19 -0.13 -15.61
CA LYS A 168 19.32 -0.77 -14.89
C LYS A 168 18.91 -2.07 -14.20
N ILE A 169 17.61 -2.20 -13.90
CA ILE A 169 17.01 -3.33 -13.18
C ILE A 169 15.76 -3.84 -13.91
N PRO A 170 15.85 -4.24 -15.20
CA PRO A 170 14.70 -4.64 -16.03
C PRO A 170 14.00 -5.93 -15.56
N GLU A 171 14.64 -6.68 -14.66
CA GLU A 171 14.08 -7.86 -14.00
C GLU A 171 13.27 -7.55 -12.74
N PHE A 172 13.13 -6.27 -12.37
CA PHE A 172 12.34 -5.80 -11.23
C PHE A 172 11.25 -4.83 -11.70
N ASP A 173 10.21 -4.69 -10.88
CA ASP A 173 9.22 -3.63 -11.05
C ASP A 173 9.60 -2.42 -10.21
N VAL A 174 9.56 -1.23 -10.81
CA VAL A 174 9.78 0.05 -10.15
C VAL A 174 8.51 0.89 -10.26
N ARG A 175 7.95 1.31 -9.12
CA ARG A 175 6.70 2.08 -9.10
C ARG A 175 6.79 3.33 -8.25
N VAL A 176 6.14 4.38 -8.71
CA VAL A 176 5.86 5.58 -7.90
C VAL A 176 4.75 5.25 -6.90
N GLY A 177 5.00 5.52 -5.62
CA GLY A 177 4.06 5.31 -4.52
C GLY A 177 3.93 6.54 -3.63
N GLY A 178 2.74 6.74 -3.04
CA GLY A 178 2.44 7.84 -2.12
C GLY A 178 2.81 9.21 -2.68
N SER A 179 3.32 10.11 -1.84
CA SER A 179 3.70 11.48 -2.24
C SER A 179 5.20 11.66 -2.50
N THR A 180 6.06 10.81 -1.95
CA THR A 180 7.53 10.94 -2.05
C THR A 180 8.26 9.63 -2.32
N SER A 181 7.53 8.54 -2.56
CA SER A 181 8.11 7.19 -2.58
C SER A 181 8.25 6.58 -3.97
N ILE A 182 9.27 5.71 -4.08
CA ILE A 182 9.48 4.78 -5.18
C ILE A 182 9.69 3.40 -4.56
N ASP A 183 8.86 2.44 -4.94
CA ASP A 183 8.88 1.06 -4.48
C ASP A 183 9.52 0.18 -5.54
N ILE A 184 10.45 -0.68 -5.14
CA ILE A 184 11.14 -1.66 -6.00
C ILE A 184 10.86 -3.07 -5.47
N THR A 185 10.26 -3.91 -6.32
CA THR A 185 9.87 -5.29 -6.01
C THR A 185 10.30 -6.25 -7.12
N LYS A 186 10.17 -7.56 -6.89
CA LYS A 186 10.28 -8.55 -7.99
C LYS A 186 9.29 -8.21 -9.11
N LYS A 187 9.63 -8.61 -10.33
CA LYS A 187 8.79 -8.38 -11.52
C LYS A 187 7.39 -8.96 -11.33
N GLY A 188 6.38 -8.21 -11.73
CA GLY A 188 4.97 -8.61 -11.66
C GLY A 188 4.31 -8.42 -10.29
N VAL A 189 5.07 -8.18 -9.22
CA VAL A 189 4.51 -7.86 -7.89
C VAL A 189 3.88 -6.48 -8.01
N ASN A 190 2.56 -6.34 -7.93
CA ASN A 190 1.80 -5.08 -7.89
C ASN A 190 0.46 -5.29 -7.15
N LYS A 191 -0.50 -4.37 -7.17
CA LYS A 191 -1.78 -4.60 -6.47
C LYS A 191 -2.61 -5.74 -7.06
N ALA A 192 -2.52 -6.00 -8.36
CA ALA A 192 -3.13 -7.18 -8.98
C ALA A 192 -2.53 -8.47 -8.42
N TYR A 193 -1.21 -8.49 -8.19
CA TYR A 193 -0.52 -9.62 -7.54
C TYR A 193 -1.09 -9.89 -6.16
N GLY A 194 -1.16 -8.87 -5.29
CA GLY A 194 -1.71 -9.03 -3.95
C GLY A 194 -3.18 -9.43 -3.92
N ILE A 195 -4.01 -8.91 -4.85
CA ILE A 195 -5.40 -9.33 -5.00
C ILE A 195 -5.49 -10.82 -5.38
N ARG A 196 -4.71 -11.27 -6.37
CA ARG A 196 -4.68 -12.69 -6.78
C ARG A 196 -4.20 -13.61 -5.65
N LYS A 197 -3.24 -13.17 -4.85
CA LYS A 197 -2.81 -13.92 -3.65
C LYS A 197 -3.93 -14.05 -2.61
N LEU A 198 -4.76 -13.02 -2.45
CA LEU A 198 -5.93 -13.08 -1.58
C LEU A 198 -7.02 -13.99 -2.14
N GLU A 199 -7.29 -13.94 -3.46
CA GLU A 199 -8.20 -14.87 -4.15
C GLU A 199 -7.81 -16.33 -3.88
N GLU A 200 -6.52 -16.66 -4.08
CA GLU A 200 -5.98 -18.00 -3.83
C GLU A 200 -6.10 -18.38 -2.35
N PHE A 201 -5.62 -17.51 -1.44
CA PHE A 201 -5.58 -17.78 -0.01
C PHE A 201 -6.97 -17.94 0.62
N LEU A 202 -7.97 -17.19 0.13
CA LEU A 202 -9.34 -17.19 0.66
C LEU A 202 -10.29 -18.07 -0.16
N HIS A 203 -9.81 -18.70 -1.22
CA HIS A 203 -10.61 -19.46 -2.18
C HIS A 203 -11.81 -18.64 -2.72
N MET A 204 -11.52 -17.42 -3.16
CA MET A 204 -12.50 -16.46 -3.67
C MET A 204 -12.32 -16.20 -5.16
N THR A 205 -13.41 -15.80 -5.81
CA THR A 205 -13.41 -15.36 -7.21
C THR A 205 -13.47 -13.83 -7.30
N PRO A 206 -13.16 -13.22 -8.46
CA PRO A 206 -13.27 -11.77 -8.61
C PRO A 206 -14.67 -11.21 -8.29
N ASP A 207 -15.73 -11.98 -8.54
CA ASP A 207 -17.12 -11.60 -8.23
C ASP A 207 -17.38 -11.44 -6.73
N ASP A 208 -16.57 -12.06 -5.88
CA ASP A 208 -16.67 -11.98 -4.42
C ASP A 208 -15.98 -10.73 -3.84
N ILE A 209 -15.21 -10.01 -4.66
CA ILE A 209 -14.25 -9.00 -4.21
C ILE A 209 -14.60 -7.62 -4.76
N VAL A 210 -14.40 -6.60 -3.92
CA VAL A 210 -14.34 -5.20 -4.36
C VAL A 210 -13.04 -4.56 -3.85
N PHE A 211 -12.37 -3.82 -4.72
CA PHE A 211 -11.20 -3.02 -4.43
C PHE A 211 -11.55 -1.53 -4.36
N VAL A 212 -11.03 -0.82 -3.37
CA VAL A 212 -11.19 0.63 -3.18
C VAL A 212 -9.82 1.29 -3.18
N GLY A 213 -9.63 2.31 -4.03
CA GLY A 213 -8.35 3.02 -4.14
C GLY A 213 -8.50 4.42 -4.73
N ASP A 214 -7.47 5.27 -4.54
CA ASP A 214 -7.44 6.65 -5.04
C ASP A 214 -6.75 6.80 -6.39
N ALA A 215 -5.87 5.87 -6.75
CA ALA A 215 -5.03 5.93 -7.93
C ALA A 215 -5.45 4.94 -9.02
N LEU A 216 -6.75 4.78 -9.25
CA LEU A 216 -7.34 3.86 -10.25
C LEU A 216 -7.32 4.41 -11.70
N PHE A 217 -6.56 5.49 -11.95
CA PHE A 217 -6.32 6.08 -13.27
C PHE A 217 -5.10 5.45 -13.96
N PRO A 218 -4.98 5.49 -15.30
CA PRO A 218 -3.82 4.93 -16.01
C PRO A 218 -2.48 5.46 -15.46
N GLY A 219 -1.58 4.54 -15.08
CA GLY A 219 -0.29 4.89 -14.45
C GLY A 219 -0.33 5.13 -12.93
N GLY A 220 -1.51 5.06 -12.30
CA GLY A 220 -1.64 4.98 -10.85
C GLY A 220 -1.28 3.59 -10.29
N ASN A 221 -0.89 3.53 -9.03
CA ASN A 221 -0.46 2.26 -8.39
C ASN A 221 -1.64 1.31 -8.09
N ASP A 222 -2.88 1.80 -8.10
CA ASP A 222 -4.10 0.99 -7.99
C ASP A 222 -4.61 0.47 -9.33
N TYR A 223 -4.25 1.12 -10.44
CA TYR A 223 -4.70 0.73 -11.77
C TYR A 223 -4.58 -0.77 -12.07
N PRO A 224 -3.50 -1.48 -11.66
CA PRO A 224 -3.40 -2.93 -11.85
C PRO A 224 -4.56 -3.73 -11.26
N ALA A 225 -5.23 -3.26 -10.20
CA ALA A 225 -6.38 -3.95 -9.61
C ALA A 225 -7.49 -4.21 -10.65
N LYS A 226 -7.70 -3.30 -11.61
CA LYS A 226 -8.70 -3.50 -12.69
C LYS A 226 -8.44 -4.74 -13.53
N ALA A 227 -7.17 -5.14 -13.68
CA ALA A 227 -6.78 -6.29 -14.50
C ALA A 227 -7.05 -7.64 -13.82
N THR A 228 -7.52 -7.67 -12.56
CA THR A 228 -7.96 -8.92 -11.91
C THR A 228 -9.43 -9.23 -12.17
N GLY A 229 -10.19 -8.27 -12.70
CA GLY A 229 -11.63 -8.42 -12.93
C GLY A 229 -12.49 -8.17 -11.68
N VAL A 230 -11.90 -7.76 -10.56
CA VAL A 230 -12.65 -7.37 -9.37
C VAL A 230 -13.36 -6.04 -9.60
N ASP A 231 -14.47 -5.83 -8.91
CA ASP A 231 -15.11 -4.50 -8.89
C ASP A 231 -14.15 -3.49 -8.27
N CYS A 232 -14.01 -2.32 -8.89
CA CYS A 232 -13.10 -1.27 -8.46
C CYS A 232 -13.87 0.02 -8.20
N ILE A 233 -13.79 0.55 -6.98
CA ILE A 233 -14.40 1.81 -6.57
C ILE A 233 -13.29 2.84 -6.38
N SER A 234 -13.36 3.93 -7.15
CA SER A 234 -12.44 5.06 -6.98
C SER A 234 -12.94 5.99 -5.89
N VAL A 235 -12.04 6.36 -4.99
CA VAL A 235 -12.22 7.46 -4.02
C VAL A 235 -11.18 8.54 -4.31
N LYS A 236 -11.38 9.75 -3.79
CA LYS A 236 -10.38 10.84 -3.95
C LYS A 236 -9.56 11.09 -2.70
N ASN A 237 -10.04 10.64 -1.54
CA ASN A 237 -9.46 10.92 -0.24
C ASN A 237 -10.13 10.04 0.86
N PRO A 238 -9.58 10.05 2.09
CA PRO A 238 -10.16 9.32 3.22
C PRO A 238 -11.60 9.68 3.58
N GLU A 239 -12.07 10.91 3.34
CA GLU A 239 -13.43 11.31 3.68
C GLU A 239 -14.48 10.67 2.75
N GLU A 240 -14.15 10.49 1.47
CA GLU A 240 -14.98 9.71 0.55
C GLU A 240 -15.02 8.23 0.97
N THR A 241 -13.89 7.66 1.42
CA THR A 241 -13.84 6.30 1.97
C THR A 241 -14.70 6.14 3.21
N LYS A 242 -14.68 7.11 4.14
CA LYS A 242 -15.58 7.10 5.32
C LYS A 242 -17.04 7.08 4.90
N THR A 243 -17.40 7.93 3.94
CA THR A 243 -18.77 8.03 3.41
C THR A 243 -19.20 6.71 2.78
N LEU A 244 -18.32 6.10 2.00
CA LEU A 244 -18.53 4.79 1.40
C LEU A 244 -18.75 3.70 2.44
N ILE A 245 -17.89 3.60 3.47
CA ILE A 245 -18.06 2.60 4.54
C ILE A 245 -19.37 2.81 5.30
N ARG A 246 -19.73 4.07 5.63
CA ARG A 246 -21.02 4.37 6.29
C ARG A 246 -22.21 3.91 5.44
N SER A 247 -22.15 4.08 4.12
CA SER A 247 -23.22 3.62 3.23
C SER A 247 -23.40 2.10 3.26
N TRP A 248 -22.32 1.32 3.42
CA TRP A 248 -22.39 -0.13 3.51
C TRP A 248 -22.83 -0.65 4.88
N LEU A 249 -22.60 0.13 5.94
CA LEU A 249 -23.03 -0.21 7.30
C LEU A 249 -24.49 0.17 7.59
N ALA A 250 -25.11 0.98 6.73
CA ALA A 250 -26.51 1.40 6.85
C ALA A 250 -27.50 0.48 6.13
N GLU A 251 -26.98 -0.43 5.29
CA GLU A 251 -27.73 -1.53 4.61
C GLU A 251 -27.78 -2.76 5.53
#